data_AF-A0A5C8RYQ3-F1
#
_entry.id   AF-A0A5C8RYQ3-F1
#
_cell.length_a   1.000
_cell.length_b   1.000
_cell.length_c   1.000
_cell.angle_alpha   90.00
_cell.angle_beta   90.00
_cell.angle_gamma   90.00
#
_symmetry.space_group_name_H-M   'P 1'
#
loop_
_entity.id
_entity.type
_entity.pdbx_description
1 polymer ?
#
loop_
_entity_poly.entity_id
_entity_poly.type
_entity_poly.pdbx_seq_one_letter_code
_entity_poly.pdbx_strand_id
1 'polypeptide(L)'
;MRIAIAVLALVVTTGGAGAQQQMPTVPELLTAEVKASRACEGSGDADVAREQCRLRDRLSGRLAQAGYCWGRKGQGDEKKQWHACQPDSIYEDDIEAVQR
;
A
#
# COMPACT_ATOMS: atom_id res chain seq x y z
N MET A 1 23.59 57.28 32.25
CA MET A 1 22.83 56.02 32.28
C MET A 1 23.08 55.31 30.95
N ARG A 2 23.79 54.19 30.93
CA ARG A 2 24.17 53.44 29.71
C ARG A 2 23.40 52.13 29.72
N ILE A 3 22.41 51.99 28.84
CA ILE A 3 21.62 50.76 28.71
C ILE A 3 22.32 49.91 27.66
N ALA A 4 23.02 48.87 28.09
CA ALA A 4 23.58 47.86 27.21
C ALA A 4 22.46 46.89 26.80
N ILE A 5 22.08 46.92 25.53
CA ILE A 5 21.12 45.97 24.96
C ILE A 5 21.91 44.75 24.51
N ALA A 6 21.83 43.67 25.29
CA ALA A 6 22.35 42.36 24.90
C ALA A 6 21.38 41.72 23.90
N VAL A 7 21.79 41.63 22.64
CA VAL A 7 21.05 40.91 21.60
C VAL A 7 21.29 39.41 21.79
N LEU A 8 20.36 38.72 22.45
CA LEU A 8 20.31 37.27 22.44
C LEU A 8 19.83 36.81 21.06
N ALA A 9 20.76 36.35 20.22
CA ALA A 9 20.44 35.63 19.00
C ALA A 9 19.97 34.21 19.37
N LEU A 10 18.65 34.00 19.40
CA LEU A 10 18.07 32.66 19.44
C LEU A 10 18.28 32.00 18.07
N VAL A 11 19.30 31.17 17.95
CA VAL A 11 19.47 30.28 16.79
C VAL A 11 18.45 29.15 16.94
N VAL A 12 17.30 29.29 16.30
CA VAL A 12 16.31 28.22 16.19
C VAL A 12 16.88 27.17 15.23
N THR A 13 17.50 26.12 15.75
CA THR A 13 17.81 24.93 14.98
C THR A 13 16.52 24.13 14.77
N THR A 14 15.76 24.45 13.73
CA THR A 14 14.71 23.57 13.22
C THR A 14 15.36 22.35 12.55
N GLY A 15 15.88 21.43 13.37
CA GLY A 15 16.23 20.08 12.97
C GLY A 15 14.96 19.26 12.79
N GLY A 16 14.18 19.56 11.75
CA GLY A 16 13.13 18.67 11.28
C GLY A 16 13.80 17.44 10.69
N ALA A 17 14.03 16.42 11.51
CA ALA A 17 14.21 15.07 11.02
C ALA A 17 12.88 14.65 10.40
N GLY A 18 12.65 15.04 9.15
CA GLY A 18 11.63 14.44 8.32
C GLY A 18 12.00 12.97 8.24
N ALA A 19 11.29 12.13 8.99
CA ALA A 19 11.27 10.71 8.72
C ALA A 19 10.78 10.59 7.27
N GLN A 20 11.73 10.48 6.33
CA GLN A 20 11.43 10.03 4.98
C GLN A 20 10.78 8.67 5.19
N GLN A 21 9.45 8.64 5.15
CA GLN A 21 8.69 7.41 5.27
C GLN A 21 9.11 6.56 4.09
N GLN A 22 10.01 5.61 4.34
CA GLN A 22 10.51 4.71 3.31
C GLN A 22 9.30 4.04 2.68
N MET A 23 9.19 4.16 1.36
CA MET A 23 8.11 3.49 0.65
C MET A 23 8.23 1.98 0.90
N PRO A 24 7.12 1.32 1.27
CA PRO A 24 7.09 -0.13 1.43
C PRO A 24 7.62 -0.83 0.18
N THR A 25 8.49 -1.80 0.39
CA THR A 25 9.03 -2.69 -0.64
C THR A 25 7.95 -3.66 -1.12
N VAL A 26 8.14 -4.25 -2.31
CA VAL A 26 7.19 -5.23 -2.85
C VAL A 26 6.96 -6.42 -1.92
N PRO A 27 7.98 -7.05 -1.29
CA PRO A 27 7.75 -8.12 -0.33
C PRO A 27 6.89 -7.70 0.87
N GLU A 28 7.03 -6.46 1.34
CA GLU A 28 6.19 -5.92 2.41
C GLU A 28 4.75 -5.71 1.95
N LEU A 29 4.54 -5.25 0.70
CA LEU A 29 3.22 -5.12 0.10
C LEU A 29 2.54 -6.48 -0.04
N LEU A 30 3.24 -7.49 -0.55
CA LEU A 30 2.73 -8.85 -0.69
C LEU A 30 2.33 -9.44 0.68
N THR A 31 3.17 -9.25 1.69
CA THR A 31 2.88 -9.73 3.05
C THR A 31 1.66 -9.04 3.65
N ALA A 32 1.54 -7.73 3.46
CA ALA A 32 0.39 -6.96 3.94
C ALA A 32 -0.90 -7.34 3.20
N GLU A 33 -0.83 -7.56 1.89
CA GLU A 33 -1.99 -7.92 1.07
C GLU A 33 -2.54 -9.29 1.50
N VAL A 34 -1.68 -10.30 1.65
CA VAL A 34 -2.11 -11.64 2.10
C VAL A 34 -2.79 -11.59 3.47
N LYS A 35 -2.27 -10.76 4.38
CA LYS A 35 -2.88 -10.57 5.70
C LYS A 35 -4.25 -9.90 5.60
N ALA A 36 -4.38 -8.85 4.80
CA ALA A 36 -5.63 -8.14 4.58
C ALA A 36 -6.68 -9.04 3.89
N SER A 37 -6.27 -9.85 2.92
CA SER A 37 -7.13 -10.81 2.21
C SER A 37 -7.72 -11.85 3.15
N ARG A 38 -6.90 -12.48 3.99
CA ARG A 38 -7.38 -13.43 5.00
C ARG A 38 -8.36 -12.79 6.00
N ALA A 39 -8.12 -11.55 6.39
CA ALA A 39 -8.98 -10.85 7.33
C ALA A 39 -10.28 -10.33 6.69
N CYS A 40 -10.24 -10.00 5.40
CA CYS A 40 -11.43 -9.66 4.60
C CYS A 40 -12.39 -10.86 4.49
N GLU A 41 -11.85 -12.07 4.27
CA GLU A 41 -12.64 -13.30 4.10
C GLU A 41 -13.03 -13.96 5.44
N GLY A 42 -12.23 -13.77 6.49
CA GLY A 42 -12.32 -14.56 7.73
C GLY A 42 -12.65 -13.80 9.01
N SER A 43 -12.90 -12.48 8.96
CA SER A 43 -13.24 -11.72 10.18
C SER A 43 -14.67 -12.01 10.64
N GLY A 44 -14.85 -12.34 11.93
CA GLY A 44 -16.16 -12.49 12.56
C GLY A 44 -16.88 -11.16 12.83
N ASP A 45 -16.18 -10.05 12.70
CA ASP A 45 -16.72 -8.69 12.77
C ASP A 45 -16.82 -8.10 11.35
N ALA A 46 -18.03 -7.68 10.96
CA ALA A 46 -18.34 -7.20 9.62
C ALA A 46 -17.75 -5.80 9.32
N ASP A 47 -17.63 -4.93 10.33
CA ASP A 47 -17.01 -3.62 10.17
C ASP A 47 -15.51 -3.77 9.94
N VAL A 48 -14.88 -4.66 10.71
CA VAL A 48 -13.47 -5.02 10.54
C VAL A 48 -13.25 -5.67 9.18
N ALA A 49 -14.08 -6.66 8.79
CA ALA A 49 -13.97 -7.35 7.51
C ALA A 49 -13.98 -6.33 6.35
N ARG A 50 -14.94 -5.40 6.38
CA ARG A 50 -15.09 -4.37 5.36
C ARG A 50 -13.87 -3.45 5.26
N GLU A 51 -13.28 -3.03 6.37
CA GLU A 51 -12.07 -2.21 6.31
C GLU A 51 -10.86 -3.01 5.82
N GLN A 52 -10.76 -4.30 6.16
CA GLN A 52 -9.71 -5.17 5.65
C GLN A 52 -9.86 -5.41 4.14
N CYS A 53 -11.07 -5.56 3.62
CA CYS A 53 -11.30 -5.64 2.17
C CYS A 53 -10.85 -4.36 1.45
N ARG A 54 -11.19 -3.17 1.99
CA ARG A 54 -10.70 -1.91 1.42
C ARG A 54 -9.18 -1.79 1.47
N LEU A 55 -8.56 -2.26 2.56
CA LEU A 55 -7.11 -2.28 2.67
C LEU A 55 -6.48 -3.22 1.64
N ARG A 56 -7.03 -4.40 1.44
CA ARG A 56 -6.62 -5.35 0.39
C ARG A 56 -6.67 -4.68 -0.99
N ASP A 57 -7.77 -4.01 -1.32
CA ASP A 57 -7.94 -3.39 -2.64
C ASP A 57 -6.88 -2.28 -2.86
N ARG A 58 -6.62 -1.44 -1.84
CA ARG A 58 -5.54 -0.44 -1.90
C ARG A 58 -4.15 -1.07 -2.07
N LEU A 59 -3.88 -2.19 -1.41
CA LEU A 59 -2.59 -2.89 -1.53
C LEU A 59 -2.44 -3.55 -2.90
N SER A 60 -3.52 -4.10 -3.44
CA SER A 60 -3.59 -4.68 -4.78
C SER A 60 -3.22 -3.63 -5.83
N GLY A 61 -3.83 -2.45 -5.79
CA GLY A 61 -3.48 -1.37 -6.71
C GLY A 61 -2.02 -0.87 -6.57
N ARG A 62 -1.43 -0.95 -5.37
CA ARG A 62 0.01 -0.64 -5.17
C ARG A 62 0.92 -1.72 -5.74
N LEU A 63 0.52 -2.98 -5.65
CA LEU A 63 1.23 -4.10 -6.28
C LEU A 63 1.16 -4.00 -7.80
N ALA A 64 0.00 -3.66 -8.37
CA ALA A 64 -0.18 -3.41 -9.80
C ALA A 64 0.72 -2.28 -10.30
N GLN A 65 0.76 -1.15 -9.58
CA GLN A 65 1.70 -0.05 -9.87
C GLN A 65 3.17 -0.46 -9.78
N ALA A 66 3.49 -1.47 -8.95
CA ALA A 66 4.82 -2.05 -8.84
C ALA A 66 5.09 -3.18 -9.87
N GLY A 67 4.17 -3.42 -10.80
CA GLY A 67 4.31 -4.43 -11.86
C GLY A 67 3.99 -5.85 -11.43
N TYR A 68 3.12 -6.03 -10.43
CA TYR A 68 2.64 -7.34 -9.95
C TYR A 68 1.17 -7.54 -10.28
N CYS A 69 0.82 -8.75 -10.72
CA CYS A 69 -0.51 -9.12 -11.19
C CYS A 69 -1.05 -10.30 -10.36
N TRP A 70 -2.38 -10.34 -10.18
CA TRP A 70 -3.07 -11.40 -9.43
C TRP A 70 -3.60 -12.49 -10.37
N GLY A 71 -2.82 -13.57 -10.50
CA GLY A 71 -3.19 -14.73 -11.31
C GLY A 71 -3.01 -14.56 -12.83
N ARG A 72 -3.25 -15.66 -13.54
CA ARG A 72 -3.07 -15.78 -14.99
C ARG A 72 -4.40 -16.04 -15.71
N LYS A 73 -4.47 -15.68 -16.98
CA LYS A 73 -5.63 -15.90 -17.86
C LYS A 73 -5.99 -17.40 -17.87
N GLY A 74 -7.27 -17.70 -17.63
CA GLY A 74 -7.78 -19.08 -17.60
C GLY A 74 -7.54 -19.86 -16.29
N GLN A 75 -6.94 -19.24 -15.26
CA GLN A 75 -6.85 -19.87 -13.93
C GLN A 75 -8.15 -19.69 -13.12
N GLY A 76 -8.55 -20.75 -12.40
CA GLY A 76 -9.56 -20.67 -11.35
C GLY A 76 -9.08 -19.84 -10.17
N ASP A 77 -10.01 -19.19 -9.46
CA ASP A 77 -9.71 -18.26 -8.37
C ASP A 77 -8.87 -18.91 -7.26
N GLU A 78 -9.10 -20.19 -6.97
CA GLU A 78 -8.39 -20.96 -5.95
C GLU A 78 -6.90 -21.20 -6.26
N LYS A 79 -6.47 -20.94 -7.50
CA LYS A 79 -5.09 -21.11 -7.95
C LYS A 79 -4.38 -19.78 -8.20
N LYS A 80 -5.06 -18.64 -8.03
CA LYS A 80 -4.47 -17.33 -8.26
C LYS A 80 -3.47 -17.00 -7.16
N GLN A 81 -2.39 -16.35 -7.57
CA GLN A 81 -1.33 -15.89 -6.70
C GLN A 81 -0.73 -14.61 -7.30
N TRP A 82 -0.11 -13.79 -6.45
CA TRP A 82 0.67 -12.65 -6.93
C TRP A 82 1.93 -13.13 -7.65
N HIS A 83 2.24 -12.48 -8.76
CA HIS A 83 3.49 -12.65 -9.48
C HIS A 83 3.85 -11.37 -10.22
N ALA A 84 5.11 -11.23 -10.63
CA ALA A 84 5.48 -10.19 -11.58
C ALA A 84 4.62 -10.33 -12.85
N CYS A 85 4.09 -9.23 -13.36
CA CYS A 85 3.26 -9.22 -14.55
C CYS A 85 4.04 -9.75 -15.76
N GLN A 86 3.35 -10.53 -16.56
CA GLN A 86 3.77 -11.26 -17.76
C GLN A 86 2.62 -11.22 -18.78
N PRO A 87 2.85 -11.51 -20.07
CA PRO A 87 1.80 -11.42 -21.10
C PRO A 87 0.53 -12.26 -20.83
N ASP A 88 0.66 -13.33 -20.08
CA ASP A 88 -0.43 -14.24 -19.67
C ASP A 88 -1.09 -13.87 -18.34
N SER A 89 -0.68 -12.75 -17.73
CA SER A 89 -1.26 -12.25 -16.47
C SER A 89 -2.63 -11.62 -16.68
N ILE A 90 -3.41 -11.56 -15.62
CA ILE A 90 -4.62 -10.74 -15.55
C ILE A 90 -4.20 -9.34 -15.08
N TYR A 91 -4.40 -8.33 -15.94
CA TYR A 91 -4.16 -6.94 -15.57
C TYR A 91 -5.40 -6.37 -14.88
N GLU A 92 -5.21 -5.41 -13.98
CA GLU A 92 -6.33 -4.76 -13.27
C GLU A 92 -7.27 -4.04 -14.26
N ASP A 93 -6.70 -3.44 -15.31
CA ASP A 93 -7.45 -2.83 -16.42
C ASP A 93 -8.24 -3.84 -17.27
N ASP A 94 -7.80 -5.11 -17.32
CA ASP A 94 -8.52 -6.18 -18.03
C ASP A 94 -9.83 -6.55 -17.30
N ILE A 95 -9.94 -6.29 -15.99
CA ILE A 95 -11.14 -6.55 -15.19
C ILE A 95 -12.23 -5.50 -15.49
N GLU A 96 -11.85 -4.22 -15.64
CA GLU A 96 -12.80 -3.15 -15.95
C GLU A 96 -13.36 -3.24 -17.38
N ALA A 97 -12.61 -3.79 -18.34
CA ALA A 97 -13.07 -3.98 -19.71
C ALA A 97 -14.23 -4.98 -19.85
N VAL A 98 -14.48 -5.82 -18.83
CA VAL A 98 -15.55 -6.84 -18.83
C VAL A 98 -16.84 -6.35 -18.16
N GLN A 99 -16.81 -5.24 -17.40
CA GLN A 99 -17.95 -4.76 -16.61
C GLN A 99 -18.74 -3.60 -17.23
N ARG A 100 -18.61 -3.32 -18.54
CA ARG A 100 -19.46 -2.34 -19.25
C ARG A 100 -20.62 -2.97 -20.00
#